data_AF-A0A2U1RML1-F1
#
_entry.id   AF-A0A2U1RML1-F1
#
_cell.length_a   1.000
_cell.length_b   1.000
_cell.length_c   1.000
_cell.angle_alpha   90.00
_cell.angle_beta   90.00
_cell.angle_gamma   90.00
#
_symmetry.space_group_name_H-M   'P 1'
#
loop_
_entity.id
_entity.type
_entity.pdbx_description
1 polymer ?
#
loop_
_entity_poly.entity_id
_entity_poly.type
_entity_poly.pdbx_seq_one_letter_code
_entity_poly.pdbx_strand_id
1 'polypeptide(L)'
;MSWRSPTLFWATRIWMFASRPHSTESGWLTCSKASARPSNVSGGSPARRIPESSSVRISTGRRMLMRTYRTPLVMFTAGALLSIAACAVITVNVYFPEKDVKSAYKSLEEELLQTPNKEQEPAPSQAPSSHLWNRQQLLAATRAWRIALVTEAMAQDDLSRRITEEIKGYPEVVAAYKGVGGRLARLNQLREQGLVGEANNGRVTFRAGPPQVSEADTALLGEENRDREVIINGMARAILKLTRQEGTPANLARVKTEAAETFASIRREAAKSGWWVQRPDGAWTRK
;
A
#
# COMPACT_ATOMS: atom_id res chain seq x y z
N MET A 1 -30.25 -36.15 -52.47
CA MET A 1 -31.67 -36.17 -52.06
C MET A 1 -31.83 -37.01 -50.80
N SER A 2 -32.74 -36.59 -49.93
CA SER A 2 -33.10 -37.16 -48.62
C SER A 2 -32.18 -36.84 -47.44
N TRP A 3 -32.67 -35.88 -46.66
CA TRP A 3 -32.24 -35.47 -45.33
C TRP A 3 -32.84 -36.38 -44.28
N ARG A 4 -32.11 -36.70 -43.20
CA ARG A 4 -32.69 -37.00 -41.89
C ARG A 4 -31.76 -36.52 -40.77
N SER A 5 -32.18 -35.46 -40.08
CA SER A 5 -31.71 -35.06 -38.75
C SER A 5 -32.46 -35.86 -37.67
N PRO A 6 -31.88 -36.03 -36.48
CA PRO A 6 -32.68 -36.17 -35.27
C PRO A 6 -32.29 -35.15 -34.18
N THR A 7 -33.28 -34.29 -33.90
CA THR A 7 -33.86 -34.02 -32.57
C THR A 7 -32.94 -33.74 -31.37
N LEU A 8 -32.88 -32.44 -31.07
CA LEU A 8 -32.86 -31.79 -29.76
C LEU A 8 -33.52 -32.60 -28.61
N PHE A 9 -32.77 -32.80 -27.52
CA PHE A 9 -33.31 -33.02 -26.17
C PHE A 9 -32.77 -31.90 -25.26
N TRP A 10 -33.59 -30.89 -25.00
CA TRP A 10 -33.38 -29.93 -23.92
C TRP A 10 -34.09 -30.45 -22.68
N ALA A 11 -33.33 -30.93 -21.69
CA ALA A 11 -33.83 -31.26 -20.37
C ALA A 11 -33.59 -30.07 -19.43
N THR A 12 -34.62 -29.27 -19.23
CA THR A 12 -34.66 -28.16 -18.27
C THR A 12 -34.74 -28.75 -16.86
N ARG A 13 -33.60 -28.86 -16.15
CA ARG A 13 -33.58 -29.15 -14.71
C ARG A 13 -33.72 -27.85 -13.92
N ILE A 14 -34.95 -27.59 -13.50
CA ILE A 14 -35.31 -26.59 -12.50
C ILE A 14 -34.75 -27.06 -11.15
N TRP A 15 -33.73 -26.38 -10.63
CA TRP A 15 -33.33 -26.50 -9.22
C TRP A 15 -34.02 -25.38 -8.44
N MET A 16 -35.13 -25.72 -7.78
CA MET A 16 -35.55 -25.08 -6.54
C MET A 16 -34.89 -25.87 -5.41
N PHE A 17 -34.19 -25.22 -4.47
CA PHE A 17 -34.40 -25.42 -3.03
C PHE A 17 -33.47 -24.55 -2.15
N ALA A 18 -34.13 -23.88 -1.20
CA ALA A 18 -33.72 -23.58 0.16
C ALA A 18 -32.54 -22.63 0.43
N SER A 19 -32.89 -21.35 0.51
CA SER A 19 -32.31 -20.38 1.42
C SER A 19 -32.52 -20.83 2.88
N ARG A 20 -31.44 -21.07 3.64
CA ARG A 20 -31.48 -21.14 5.10
C ARG A 20 -30.89 -19.87 5.70
N PRO A 21 -31.63 -19.12 6.54
CA PRO A 21 -31.07 -18.08 7.38
C PRO A 21 -30.53 -18.69 8.67
N HIS A 22 -29.29 -18.36 9.06
CA HIS A 22 -28.84 -18.54 10.44
C HIS A 22 -28.95 -17.21 11.19
N SER A 23 -30.05 -17.14 11.95
CA SER A 23 -30.24 -16.50 13.25
C SER A 23 -28.97 -16.52 14.12
N THR A 24 -28.48 -15.35 14.52
CA THR A 24 -28.58 -14.79 15.89
C THR A 24 -28.26 -15.78 17.01
N GLU A 25 -27.08 -15.64 17.61
CA GLU A 25 -26.88 -15.91 19.03
C GLU A 25 -26.24 -14.70 19.72
N SER A 26 -27.00 -14.22 20.69
CA SER A 26 -26.69 -13.21 21.69
C SER A 26 -26.38 -13.92 23.01
N GLY A 27 -25.45 -13.36 23.79
CA GLY A 27 -25.19 -13.71 25.19
C GLY A 27 -23.73 -14.09 25.40
N TRP A 28 -23.00 -13.63 26.41
CA TRP A 28 -23.42 -13.20 27.74
C TRP A 28 -22.46 -12.18 28.34
N LEU A 29 -23.02 -11.37 29.23
CA LEU A 29 -22.33 -10.51 30.18
C LEU A 29 -21.30 -11.29 31.01
N THR A 30 -20.14 -10.69 31.26
CA THR A 30 -19.61 -10.65 32.63
C THR A 30 -19.07 -9.27 32.97
N CYS A 31 -19.73 -8.69 33.97
CA CYS A 31 -19.33 -7.55 34.75
C CYS A 31 -18.24 -8.03 35.73
N SER A 32 -17.13 -7.31 35.86
CA SER A 32 -16.28 -7.43 37.05
C SER A 32 -15.76 -6.07 37.49
N LYS A 33 -16.18 -5.76 38.71
CA LYS A 33 -15.93 -4.58 39.52
C LYS A 33 -14.49 -4.53 40.03
N ALA A 34 -14.02 -3.30 40.15
CA ALA A 34 -13.29 -2.71 41.28
C ALA A 34 -12.03 -3.40 41.82
N SER A 35 -10.93 -2.63 41.81
CA SER A 35 -10.06 -2.56 42.99
C SER A 35 -9.39 -1.19 43.07
N ALA A 36 -9.85 -0.39 44.04
CA ALA A 36 -9.15 0.78 44.54
C ALA A 36 -7.88 0.34 45.30
N ARG A 37 -6.79 1.10 45.16
CA ARG A 37 -5.72 1.22 46.16
C ARG A 37 -5.19 2.65 46.15
N PRO A 38 -5.34 3.42 47.24
CA PRO A 38 -4.51 4.58 47.51
C PRO A 38 -3.31 4.16 48.36
N SER A 39 -2.10 4.47 47.92
CA SER A 39 -0.89 4.37 48.74
C SER A 39 -0.61 5.72 49.39
N ASN A 40 -0.83 5.75 50.70
CA ASN A 40 -0.30 6.69 51.67
C ASN A 40 1.23 6.87 51.51
N VAL A 41 1.72 8.11 51.41
CA VAL A 41 3.06 8.46 51.86
C VAL A 41 2.97 9.75 52.67
N SER A 42 3.22 9.57 53.97
CA SER A 42 3.42 10.57 55.01
C SER A 42 4.85 11.11 54.98
N GLY A 43 5.00 12.43 55.16
CA GLY A 43 6.26 13.06 55.54
C GLY A 43 6.03 14.45 56.14
N GLY A 44 6.10 14.56 57.48
CA GLY A 44 6.30 15.84 58.19
C GLY A 44 7.69 16.42 57.88
N SER A 45 8.11 17.64 58.23
CA SER A 45 7.85 18.58 59.34
C SER A 45 8.62 19.88 58.97
N PRO A 46 8.89 20.88 59.85
CA PRO A 46 7.99 21.69 60.66
C PRO A 46 8.26 23.22 60.51
N ALA A 47 7.39 24.01 61.16
CA ALA A 47 7.67 25.28 61.86
C ALA A 47 8.21 26.53 61.12
N ARG A 48 7.37 27.59 61.09
CA ARG A 48 7.77 28.92 61.62
C ARG A 48 6.55 29.75 62.07
N ARG A 49 6.47 29.99 63.37
CA ARG A 49 5.64 31.01 64.04
C ARG A 49 6.37 32.35 63.98
N ILE A 50 5.68 33.47 63.74
CA ILE A 50 5.87 34.80 64.38
C ILE A 50 4.51 35.56 64.29
N PRO A 51 4.15 36.43 65.26
CA PRO A 51 2.78 36.78 65.60
C PRO A 51 2.32 38.20 65.18
N GLU A 52 1.04 38.45 65.47
CA GLU A 52 0.40 39.73 65.85
C GLU A 52 0.48 40.94 64.90
N SER A 53 -0.70 41.40 64.45
CA SER A 53 -1.32 42.56 65.11
C SER A 53 -2.75 42.79 64.62
N SER A 54 -3.60 43.03 65.61
CA SER A 54 -4.98 43.49 65.54
C SER A 54 -5.10 44.88 64.92
N SER A 55 -6.15 45.14 64.13
CA SER A 55 -7.26 46.00 64.55
C SER A 55 -8.11 46.55 63.39
N VAL A 56 -9.34 46.89 63.78
CA VAL A 56 -10.29 47.83 63.17
C VAL A 56 -11.19 47.34 62.02
N ARG A 57 -12.44 47.15 62.47
CA ARG A 57 -13.71 46.98 61.78
C ARG A 57 -14.09 48.28 61.07
N ILE A 58 -14.25 48.28 59.75
CA ILE A 58 -15.13 49.25 59.04
C ILE A 58 -15.96 48.51 57.99
N SER A 59 -17.26 48.58 58.20
CA SER A 59 -18.33 48.19 57.30
C SER A 59 -18.53 49.22 56.20
N THR A 60 -18.42 48.80 54.94
CA THR A 60 -19.08 49.38 53.77
C THR A 60 -19.03 48.29 52.69
N GLY A 61 -20.13 47.69 52.25
CA GLY A 61 -21.31 48.37 51.74
C GLY A 61 -21.21 48.42 50.21
N ARG A 62 -21.85 47.43 49.56
CA ARG A 62 -22.30 47.43 48.15
C ARG A 62 -21.21 47.58 47.07
N ARG A 63 -20.84 46.44 46.46
CA ARG A 63 -20.76 46.22 45.00
C ARG A 63 -20.41 44.75 44.68
N MET A 64 -21.27 43.82 45.14
CA MET A 64 -21.34 42.46 44.60
C MET A 64 -22.63 42.36 43.81
N LEU A 65 -22.54 42.33 42.48
CA LEU A 65 -23.38 41.51 41.60
C LEU A 65 -22.94 41.76 40.15
N MET A 66 -21.75 41.30 39.76
CA MET A 66 -21.39 41.08 38.34
C MET A 66 -20.01 40.38 38.16
N ARG A 67 -19.57 39.56 39.12
CA ARG A 67 -18.25 38.88 39.04
C ARG A 67 -18.30 37.36 39.16
N THR A 68 -19.47 36.79 39.44
CA THR A 68 -19.65 35.35 39.68
C THR A 68 -20.03 34.53 38.43
N TYR A 69 -20.35 35.19 37.30
CA TYR A 69 -20.63 34.49 36.02
C TYR A 69 -19.44 34.44 35.06
N ARG A 70 -18.35 35.19 35.33
CA ARG A 70 -17.16 35.20 34.46
C ARG A 70 -16.29 33.94 34.60
N THR A 71 -16.19 33.39 35.80
CA THR A 71 -15.41 32.18 36.09
C THR A 71 -15.98 30.90 35.46
N PRO A 72 -17.30 30.60 35.51
CA PRO A 72 -17.83 29.43 34.83
C PRO A 72 -17.77 29.58 33.31
N LEU A 73 -17.99 30.78 32.76
CA LEU A 73 -17.90 31.03 31.31
C LEU A 73 -16.48 30.77 30.79
N VAL A 74 -15.45 31.24 31.49
CA VAL A 74 -14.04 31.03 31.12
C VAL A 74 -13.64 29.54 31.24
N MET A 75 -14.16 28.82 32.23
CA MET A 75 -13.94 27.37 32.38
C MET A 75 -14.62 26.58 31.24
N PHE A 76 -15.85 26.95 30.87
CA PHE A 76 -16.58 26.32 29.76
C PHE A 76 -15.92 26.59 28.41
N THR A 77 -15.50 27.83 28.15
CA THR A 77 -14.82 28.16 26.89
C THR A 77 -13.44 27.50 26.79
N ALA A 78 -12.68 27.42 27.88
CA ALA A 78 -11.40 26.71 27.91
C ALA A 78 -11.58 25.19 27.71
N GLY A 79 -12.58 24.58 28.34
CA GLY A 79 -12.91 23.17 28.16
C GLY A 79 -13.37 22.82 26.74
N ALA A 80 -14.17 23.70 26.12
CA ALA A 80 -14.59 23.55 24.73
C ALA A 80 -13.42 23.68 23.75
N LEU A 81 -12.51 24.64 23.96
CA LEU A 81 -11.29 24.80 23.16
C LEU A 81 -10.36 23.58 23.26
N LEU A 82 -10.20 23.03 24.46
CA LEU A 82 -9.40 21.82 24.67
C LEU A 82 -10.02 20.58 24.01
N SER A 83 -11.35 20.47 24.04
CA SER A 83 -12.09 19.38 23.38
C SER A 83 -12.01 19.45 21.86
N ILE A 84 -12.07 20.65 21.27
CA ILE A 84 -11.90 20.85 19.83
C ILE A 84 -10.45 20.55 19.40
N ALA A 85 -9.46 20.93 20.21
CA ALA A 85 -8.05 20.61 19.96
C ALA A 85 -7.76 19.10 20.05
N ALA A 86 -8.43 18.37 20.96
CA ALA A 86 -8.31 16.92 21.08
C ALA A 86 -8.97 16.15 19.91
N CYS A 87 -9.95 16.75 19.23
CA CYS A 87 -10.65 16.18 18.08
C CYS A 87 -10.04 16.62 16.73
N ALA A 88 -8.88 17.27 16.70
CA ALA A 88 -8.17 17.55 15.47
C ALA A 88 -7.63 16.24 14.87
N VAL A 89 -8.48 15.54 14.11
CA VAL A 89 -8.08 14.43 13.24
C VAL A 89 -7.17 15.02 12.18
N ILE A 90 -5.87 14.99 12.45
CA ILE A 90 -4.85 15.36 11.47
C ILE A 90 -4.98 14.31 10.35
N THR A 91 -5.59 14.71 9.24
CA THR A 91 -5.62 13.91 8.02
C THR A 91 -4.21 13.91 7.45
N VAL A 92 -3.35 13.05 7.99
CA VAL A 92 -2.00 12.85 7.45
C VAL A 92 -2.20 12.33 6.03
N ASN A 93 -1.86 13.16 5.05
CA ASN A 93 -1.93 12.78 3.64
C ASN A 93 -0.85 11.72 3.38
N VAL A 94 -1.27 10.46 3.29
CA VAL A 94 -0.40 9.34 2.94
C VAL A 94 -0.01 9.52 1.47
N TYR A 95 1.21 9.99 1.23
CA TYR A 95 1.77 10.12 -0.11
C TYR A 95 2.24 8.77 -0.62
N PHE A 96 1.75 8.35 -1.79
CA PHE A 96 2.17 7.14 -2.49
C PHE A 96 2.94 7.52 -3.77
N PRO A 97 4.26 7.26 -3.83
CA PRO A 97 5.09 7.64 -4.96
C PRO A 97 4.95 6.63 -6.11
N GLU A 98 3.84 6.67 -6.84
CA GLU A 98 3.46 5.67 -7.87
C GLU A 98 4.60 5.36 -8.85
N LYS A 99 5.25 6.41 -9.37
CA LYS A 99 6.32 6.29 -10.36
C LYS A 99 7.52 5.52 -9.80
N ASP A 100 7.92 5.83 -8.57
CA ASP A 100 9.07 5.18 -7.94
C ASP A 100 8.78 3.73 -7.58
N VAL A 101 7.57 3.48 -7.07
CA VAL A 101 7.11 2.12 -6.76
C VAL A 101 7.07 1.27 -8.02
N LYS A 102 6.57 1.83 -9.13
CA LYS A 102 6.54 1.15 -10.42
C LYS A 102 7.95 0.83 -10.93
N SER A 103 8.89 1.76 -10.80
CA SER A 103 10.29 1.56 -11.16
C SER A 103 10.93 0.47 -10.30
N ALA A 104 10.75 0.54 -8.98
CA ALA A 104 11.28 -0.44 -8.02
C ALA A 104 10.78 -1.87 -8.30
N TYR A 105 9.49 -2.04 -8.58
CA TYR A 105 8.96 -3.35 -8.98
C TYR A 105 9.63 -3.90 -10.23
N LYS A 106 9.84 -3.06 -11.26
CA LYS A 106 10.50 -3.49 -12.50
C LYS A 106 11.95 -3.89 -12.25
N SER A 107 12.70 -3.09 -11.48
CA SER A 107 14.08 -3.42 -11.11
C SER A 107 14.17 -4.72 -10.30
N LEU A 108 13.24 -4.94 -9.36
CA LEU A 108 13.20 -6.17 -8.58
C LEU A 108 12.82 -7.40 -9.42
N GLU A 109 11.88 -7.27 -10.37
CA GLU A 109 11.56 -8.35 -11.30
C GLU A 109 12.77 -8.68 -12.19
N GLU A 110 13.48 -7.67 -12.70
CA GLU A 110 14.68 -7.86 -13.49
C GLU A 110 15.79 -8.56 -12.71
N GLU A 111 16.05 -8.14 -11.47
CA GLU A 111 17.17 -8.69 -10.68
C GLU A 111 16.84 -10.04 -10.01
N LEU A 112 15.60 -10.23 -9.55
CA LEU A 112 15.24 -11.40 -8.74
C LEU A 112 14.58 -12.51 -9.54
N LEU A 113 13.99 -12.22 -10.71
CA LEU A 113 13.44 -13.26 -11.60
C LEU A 113 14.45 -13.71 -12.66
N GLN A 114 15.48 -12.93 -12.98
CA GLN A 114 16.55 -13.37 -13.87
C GLN A 114 17.59 -14.15 -13.05
N THR A 115 17.76 -15.44 -13.35
CA THR A 115 18.98 -16.19 -13.00
C THR A 115 20.18 -15.58 -13.75
N PRO A 116 21.44 -15.73 -13.29
CA PRO A 116 22.61 -14.92 -13.67
C PRO A 116 23.17 -15.26 -15.07
N ASN A 117 22.31 -15.32 -16.08
CA ASN A 117 22.68 -15.61 -17.46
C ASN A 117 22.01 -14.63 -18.45
N LYS A 118 21.70 -13.42 -17.97
CA LYS A 118 21.59 -12.25 -18.83
C LYS A 118 22.77 -11.34 -18.53
N GLU A 119 23.87 -11.66 -19.21
CA GLU A 119 24.87 -10.67 -19.60
C GLU A 119 24.14 -9.45 -20.17
N GLN A 120 24.47 -8.30 -19.58
CA GLN A 120 24.28 -6.93 -20.07
C GLN A 120 23.45 -6.83 -21.36
N GLU A 121 22.19 -6.41 -21.21
CA GLU A 121 21.52 -5.68 -22.28
C GLU A 121 22.12 -4.25 -22.24
N PRO A 122 22.98 -3.85 -23.19
CA PRO A 122 23.52 -2.51 -23.19
C PRO A 122 22.37 -1.53 -23.43
N ALA A 123 22.27 -0.53 -22.55
CA ALA A 123 21.54 0.71 -22.80
C ALA A 123 21.82 1.21 -24.24
N PRO A 124 20.84 1.82 -24.92
CA PRO A 124 20.91 2.08 -26.36
C PRO A 124 22.19 2.81 -26.73
N SER A 125 23.11 2.06 -27.31
CA SER A 125 24.35 2.56 -27.89
C SER A 125 23.97 3.34 -29.13
N GLN A 126 24.25 4.64 -29.07
CA GLN A 126 24.18 5.54 -30.21
C GLN A 126 25.01 4.95 -31.36
N ALA A 127 24.40 4.72 -32.51
CA ALA A 127 25.10 4.29 -33.70
C ALA A 127 26.11 5.36 -34.14
N PRO A 128 27.41 5.04 -34.29
CA PRO A 128 28.28 5.89 -35.09
C PRO A 128 28.01 5.58 -36.57
N SER A 129 27.27 6.48 -37.21
CA SER A 129 27.21 6.60 -38.66
C SER A 129 28.62 6.73 -39.24
N SER A 130 28.91 5.89 -40.23
CA SER A 130 30.13 5.89 -41.03
C SER A 130 30.40 7.23 -41.73
N HIS A 131 31.69 7.53 -41.87
CA HIS A 131 32.33 8.23 -43.00
C HIS A 131 32.06 9.75 -43.18
N LEU A 132 33.17 10.50 -43.29
CA LEU A 132 33.29 11.88 -43.77
C LEU A 132 33.01 13.02 -42.76
N TRP A 133 33.89 13.22 -41.78
CA TRP A 133 33.94 14.48 -41.02
C TRP A 133 35.38 14.92 -40.68
N ASN A 134 36.23 15.05 -41.70
CA ASN A 134 37.61 15.52 -41.54
C ASN A 134 37.83 16.96 -42.05
N ARG A 135 36.89 17.89 -41.80
CA ARG A 135 37.09 19.30 -42.20
C ARG A 135 36.46 20.39 -41.32
N GLN A 136 35.81 20.04 -40.20
CA GLN A 136 35.16 21.03 -39.31
C GLN A 136 35.76 21.11 -37.90
N GLN A 137 36.86 20.40 -37.62
CA GLN A 137 37.47 20.36 -36.27
C GLN A 137 38.24 21.63 -35.87
N LEU A 138 38.46 22.61 -36.76
CA LEU A 138 39.20 23.84 -36.43
C LEU A 138 38.33 25.05 -36.06
N LEU A 139 37.01 24.98 -36.25
CA LEU A 139 36.07 26.07 -35.89
C LEU A 139 35.10 25.70 -34.75
N ALA A 140 35.16 24.47 -34.22
CA ALA A 140 34.36 24.04 -33.08
C ALA A 140 35.04 24.28 -31.72
N ALA A 141 36.36 24.51 -31.70
CA ALA A 141 37.14 24.68 -30.47
C ALA A 141 36.86 26.01 -29.74
N THR A 142 36.25 27.01 -30.39
CA THR A 142 35.95 28.33 -29.79
C THR A 142 34.52 28.46 -29.24
N ARG A 143 33.69 27.42 -29.32
CA ARG A 143 32.35 27.35 -28.67
C ARG A 143 32.29 26.40 -27.46
N ALA A 144 33.40 25.77 -27.10
CA ALA A 144 33.47 24.76 -26.04
C ALA A 144 33.54 25.33 -24.60
N TRP A 145 33.45 26.64 -24.40
CA TRP A 145 33.63 27.30 -23.08
C TRP A 145 32.37 27.89 -22.45
N ARG A 146 31.17 27.49 -22.91
CA ARG A 146 29.90 27.95 -22.29
C ARG A 146 28.91 26.86 -21.92
N ILE A 147 29.39 25.64 -21.66
CA ILE A 147 28.56 24.60 -21.04
C ILE A 147 29.36 23.98 -19.89
N ALA A 148 29.58 24.78 -18.85
CA ALA A 148 29.96 24.26 -17.55
C ALA A 148 28.74 23.57 -16.96
N LEU A 149 28.76 22.23 -17.04
CA LEU A 149 28.16 21.28 -16.11
C LEU A 149 26.91 21.75 -15.37
N VAL A 150 25.79 21.73 -16.08
CA VAL A 150 24.52 21.44 -15.43
C VAL A 150 24.41 19.92 -15.39
N THR A 151 24.84 19.30 -14.29
CA THR A 151 24.48 17.92 -13.94
C THR A 151 23.02 17.88 -13.49
N GLU A 152 22.10 18.22 -14.39
CA GLU A 152 20.68 17.96 -14.21
C GLU A 152 20.33 16.74 -15.04
N ALA A 153 20.19 15.58 -14.37
CA ALA A 153 19.22 14.51 -14.69
C ALA A 153 19.57 13.16 -14.02
N MET A 154 19.89 13.12 -12.73
CA MET A 154 19.92 11.84 -11.96
C MET A 154 19.28 11.99 -10.57
N ALA A 155 18.33 12.91 -10.39
CA ALA A 155 17.66 13.12 -9.10
C ALA A 155 16.35 12.32 -8.95
N GLN A 156 15.86 11.68 -10.00
CA GLN A 156 14.56 10.98 -9.98
C GLN A 156 14.66 9.50 -9.55
N ASP A 157 15.86 8.93 -9.48
CA ASP A 157 16.06 7.50 -9.16
C ASP A 157 16.39 7.23 -7.68
N ASP A 158 16.47 8.24 -6.81
CA ASP A 158 16.88 8.01 -5.42
C ASP A 158 15.85 7.18 -4.63
N LEU A 159 14.56 7.51 -4.73
CA LEU A 159 13.54 6.81 -3.95
C LEU A 159 13.30 5.39 -4.47
N SER A 160 13.19 5.23 -5.80
CA SER A 160 13.10 3.92 -6.46
C SER A 160 14.22 2.97 -6.01
N ARG A 161 15.48 3.43 -6.06
CA ARG A 161 16.64 2.63 -5.65
C ARG A 161 16.60 2.28 -4.17
N ARG A 162 16.24 3.23 -3.30
CA ARG A 162 16.11 3.01 -1.86
C ARG A 162 15.00 2.02 -1.53
N ILE A 163 13.87 2.03 -2.24
CA ILE A 163 12.80 1.03 -2.11
C ILE A 163 13.34 -0.35 -2.47
N THR A 164 14.03 -0.47 -3.61
CA THR A 164 14.64 -1.74 -4.05
C THR A 164 15.64 -2.28 -3.03
N GLU A 165 16.54 -1.43 -2.53
CA GLU A 165 17.52 -1.79 -1.49
C GLU A 165 16.84 -2.24 -0.19
N GLU A 166 15.80 -1.53 0.25
CA GLU A 166 15.03 -1.89 1.44
C GLU A 166 14.33 -3.26 1.26
N ILE A 167 13.73 -3.53 0.10
CA ILE A 167 13.03 -4.79 -0.17
C ILE A 167 13.98 -5.98 -0.23
N LYS A 168 15.21 -5.81 -0.71
CA LYS A 168 16.23 -6.87 -0.66
C LYS A 168 16.58 -7.27 0.78
N GLY A 169 16.35 -6.38 1.74
CA GLY A 169 16.45 -6.68 3.16
C GLY A 169 15.34 -7.56 3.72
N TYR A 170 14.26 -7.82 2.95
CA TYR A 170 13.14 -8.69 3.34
C TYR A 170 13.31 -10.10 2.74
N PRO A 171 13.87 -11.07 3.48
CA PRO A 171 14.17 -12.39 2.94
C PRO A 171 12.91 -13.13 2.46
N GLU A 172 11.76 -12.89 3.08
CA GLU A 172 10.48 -13.47 2.66
C GLU A 172 10.02 -12.94 1.30
N VAL A 173 10.31 -11.68 0.97
CA VAL A 173 9.96 -11.09 -0.32
C VAL A 173 10.88 -11.61 -1.40
N VAL A 174 12.18 -11.71 -1.12
CA VAL A 174 13.16 -12.32 -2.04
C VAL A 174 12.80 -13.78 -2.32
N ALA A 175 12.42 -14.55 -1.29
CA ALA A 175 11.96 -15.92 -1.46
C ALA A 175 10.68 -15.99 -2.31
N ALA A 176 9.73 -15.09 -2.09
CA ALA A 176 8.50 -15.01 -2.87
C ALA A 176 8.78 -14.72 -4.37
N TYR A 177 9.70 -13.79 -4.68
CA TYR A 177 10.12 -13.55 -6.07
C TYR A 177 10.71 -14.80 -6.72
N LYS A 178 11.57 -15.54 -6.01
CA LYS A 178 12.12 -16.81 -6.52
C LYS A 178 11.03 -17.85 -6.75
N GLY A 179 10.05 -17.95 -5.86
CA GLY A 179 8.88 -18.82 -6.01
C GLY A 179 8.07 -18.48 -7.27
N VAL A 180 7.78 -17.20 -7.48
CA VAL A 180 7.11 -16.70 -8.70
C VAL A 180 7.91 -17.05 -9.95
N GLY A 181 9.24 -16.84 -9.93
CA GLY A 181 10.14 -17.21 -11.02
C GLY A 181 10.09 -18.71 -11.34
N GLY A 182 10.10 -19.57 -10.32
CA GLY A 182 10.05 -21.02 -10.49
C GLY A 182 8.75 -21.54 -11.12
N ARG A 183 7.61 -20.86 -10.90
CA ARG A 183 6.31 -21.24 -11.47
C ARG A 183 5.98 -20.55 -12.80
N LEU A 184 6.80 -19.59 -13.24
CA LEU A 184 6.50 -18.73 -14.38
C LEU A 184 6.24 -19.51 -15.67
N ALA A 185 7.04 -20.55 -15.95
CA ALA A 185 6.90 -21.36 -17.16
C ALA A 185 5.52 -22.04 -17.24
N ARG A 186 5.09 -22.71 -16.16
CA ARG A 186 3.78 -23.38 -16.11
C ARG A 186 2.63 -22.37 -16.15
N LEU A 187 2.74 -21.25 -15.43
CA LEU A 187 1.72 -20.19 -15.51
C LEU A 187 1.59 -19.61 -16.92
N ASN A 188 2.69 -19.46 -17.65
CA ASN A 188 2.63 -18.97 -19.03
C ASN A 188 1.88 -19.94 -19.96
N GLN A 189 2.06 -21.25 -19.81
CA GLN A 189 1.27 -22.24 -20.55
C GLN A 189 -0.23 -22.08 -20.28
N LEU A 190 -0.62 -21.91 -19.01
CA LEU A 190 -2.01 -21.70 -18.63
C LEU A 190 -2.59 -20.39 -19.21
N ARG A 191 -1.77 -19.32 -19.30
CA ARG A 191 -2.15 -18.05 -19.92
C ARG A 191 -2.33 -18.18 -21.43
N GLU A 192 -1.43 -18.90 -22.09
CA GLU A 192 -1.47 -19.16 -23.53
C GLU A 192 -2.71 -19.97 -23.93
N GLN A 193 -3.14 -20.89 -23.08
CA GLN A 193 -4.40 -21.63 -23.22
C GLN A 193 -5.65 -20.78 -22.90
N GLY A 194 -5.47 -19.56 -22.39
CA GLY A 194 -6.56 -18.68 -21.98
C GLY A 194 -7.30 -19.14 -20.72
N LEU A 195 -6.77 -20.09 -19.97
CA LEU A 195 -7.40 -20.65 -18.76
C LEU A 195 -7.26 -19.71 -17.56
N VAL A 196 -6.17 -18.94 -17.51
CA VAL A 196 -5.90 -17.96 -16.46
C VAL A 196 -5.69 -16.57 -17.04
N GLY A 197 -5.92 -15.55 -16.22
CA GLY A 197 -5.66 -14.16 -16.56
C GLY A 197 -5.16 -13.35 -15.35
N GLU A 198 -4.56 -12.20 -15.65
CA GLU A 198 -4.10 -11.23 -14.64
C GLU A 198 -5.30 -10.39 -14.18
N ALA A 199 -5.68 -10.50 -12.91
CA ALA A 199 -6.77 -9.74 -12.31
C ALA A 199 -6.35 -8.30 -11.98
N ASN A 200 -7.33 -7.43 -11.74
CA ASN A 200 -7.08 -6.01 -11.48
C ASN A 200 -6.41 -5.74 -10.12
N ASN A 201 -6.44 -6.70 -9.19
CA ASN A 201 -5.81 -6.61 -7.88
C ASN A 201 -4.41 -7.25 -7.81
N GLY A 202 -3.80 -7.54 -8.97
CA GLY A 202 -2.46 -8.11 -9.06
C GLY A 202 -2.40 -9.63 -8.82
N ARG A 203 -3.54 -10.30 -8.67
CA ARG A 203 -3.63 -11.77 -8.57
C ARG A 203 -3.78 -12.42 -9.94
N VAL A 204 -3.47 -13.70 -10.04
CA VAL A 204 -3.84 -14.54 -11.19
C VAL A 204 -5.12 -15.30 -10.84
N THR A 205 -6.08 -15.34 -11.77
CA THR A 205 -7.38 -16.00 -11.57
C THR A 205 -7.75 -16.87 -12.76
N PHE A 206 -8.56 -17.92 -12.53
CA PHE A 206 -9.14 -18.72 -13.61
C PHE A 206 -10.25 -17.95 -14.32
N ARG A 207 -10.31 -18.08 -15.66
CA ARG A 207 -11.28 -17.38 -16.52
C ARG A 207 -12.60 -18.14 -16.70
N ALA A 208 -12.60 -19.46 -16.55
CA ALA A 208 -13.76 -20.31 -16.77
C ALA A 208 -14.28 -20.90 -15.44
N GLY A 209 -15.61 -20.98 -15.30
CA GLY A 209 -16.27 -21.75 -14.26
C GLY A 209 -17.02 -22.95 -14.84
N PRO A 210 -16.82 -24.19 -14.35
CA PRO A 210 -15.68 -24.65 -13.56
C PRO A 210 -14.41 -24.73 -14.43
N PRO A 211 -13.22 -24.46 -13.86
CA PRO A 211 -11.99 -24.52 -14.62
C PRO A 211 -11.70 -25.99 -14.94
N GLN A 212 -11.54 -26.32 -16.22
CA GLN A 212 -11.05 -27.63 -16.66
C GLN A 212 -9.53 -27.72 -16.42
N VAL A 213 -9.13 -27.56 -15.16
CA VAL A 213 -7.73 -27.49 -14.72
C VAL A 213 -7.49 -28.56 -13.67
N SER A 214 -6.24 -29.01 -13.60
CA SER A 214 -5.86 -30.01 -12.61
C SER A 214 -5.87 -29.42 -11.19
N GLU A 215 -5.97 -30.28 -10.18
CA GLU A 215 -5.77 -29.89 -8.79
C GLU A 215 -4.38 -29.27 -8.57
N ALA A 216 -3.36 -29.79 -9.27
CA ALA A 216 -2.01 -29.24 -9.25
C ALA A 216 -1.96 -27.80 -9.78
N ASP A 217 -2.68 -27.48 -10.86
CA ASP A 217 -2.74 -26.11 -11.39
C ASP A 217 -3.49 -25.17 -10.43
N THR A 218 -4.48 -25.68 -9.70
CA THR A 218 -5.20 -24.92 -8.67
C THR A 218 -4.31 -24.61 -7.48
N ALA A 219 -3.55 -25.60 -6.99
CA ALA A 219 -2.57 -25.42 -5.92
C ALA A 219 -1.47 -24.42 -6.34
N LEU A 220 -0.96 -24.57 -7.57
CA LEU A 220 0.04 -23.68 -8.16
C LEU A 220 -0.43 -22.23 -8.21
N LEU A 221 -1.69 -21.98 -8.62
CA LEU A 221 -2.26 -20.63 -8.63
C LEU A 221 -2.41 -20.06 -7.22
N GLY A 222 -2.75 -20.91 -6.25
CA GLY A 222 -2.83 -20.54 -4.83
C GLY A 222 -1.48 -20.12 -4.27
N GLU A 223 -0.42 -20.87 -4.56
CA GLU A 223 0.96 -20.54 -4.18
C GLU A 223 1.45 -19.26 -4.86
N GLU A 224 1.20 -19.10 -6.16
CA GLU A 224 1.52 -17.89 -6.91
C GLU A 224 0.89 -16.64 -6.26
N ASN A 225 -0.39 -16.72 -5.93
CA ASN A 225 -1.10 -15.61 -5.32
C ASN A 225 -0.65 -15.33 -3.87
N ARG A 226 -0.18 -16.36 -3.14
CA ARG A 226 0.41 -16.19 -1.82
C ARG A 226 1.73 -15.42 -1.90
N ASP A 227 2.60 -15.78 -2.84
CA ASP A 227 3.89 -15.11 -3.03
C ASP A 227 3.70 -13.66 -3.51
N ARG A 228 2.77 -13.42 -4.46
CA ARG A 228 2.41 -12.06 -4.88
C ARG A 228 1.90 -11.19 -3.73
N GLU A 229 1.12 -11.77 -2.82
CA GLU A 229 0.67 -11.06 -1.63
C GLU A 229 1.84 -10.71 -0.69
N VAL A 230 2.80 -11.61 -0.51
CA VAL A 230 4.03 -11.32 0.25
C VAL A 230 4.80 -10.16 -0.39
N ILE A 231 4.97 -10.17 -1.72
CA ILE A 231 5.64 -9.11 -2.48
C ILE A 231 4.95 -7.75 -2.28
N ILE A 232 3.63 -7.69 -2.48
CA ILE A 232 2.84 -6.46 -2.35
C ILE A 232 2.88 -5.94 -0.90
N ASN A 233 2.76 -6.83 0.10
CA ASN A 233 2.87 -6.45 1.51
C ASN A 233 4.27 -5.92 1.84
N GLY A 234 5.32 -6.55 1.32
CA GLY A 234 6.71 -6.11 1.45
C GLY A 234 6.91 -4.71 0.89
N MET A 235 6.40 -4.46 -0.32
CA MET A 235 6.44 -3.15 -0.95
C MET A 235 5.75 -2.09 -0.09
N ALA A 236 4.53 -2.37 0.40
CA ALA A 236 3.80 -1.42 1.24
C ALA A 236 4.55 -1.06 2.52
N ARG A 237 5.19 -2.05 3.17
CA ARG A 237 6.03 -1.81 4.37
C ARG A 237 7.27 -0.96 4.06
N ALA A 238 7.95 -1.24 2.95
CA ALA A 238 9.11 -0.46 2.51
C ALA A 238 8.73 1.01 2.27
N ILE A 239 7.61 1.27 1.59
CA ILE A 239 7.11 2.63 1.32
C ILE A 239 6.83 3.37 2.63
N LEU A 240 6.09 2.76 3.57
CA LEU A 240 5.77 3.39 4.86
C LEU A 240 7.05 3.75 5.64
N LYS A 241 8.03 2.83 5.65
CA LYS A 241 9.31 3.06 6.33
C LYS A 241 10.10 4.22 5.71
N LEU A 242 10.22 4.24 4.37
CA LEU A 242 11.03 5.24 3.66
C LEU A 242 10.38 6.62 3.64
N THR A 243 9.05 6.68 3.61
CA THR A 243 8.28 7.93 3.70
C THR A 243 8.12 8.43 5.14
N ARG A 244 8.65 7.69 6.13
CA ARG A 244 8.56 8.00 7.57
C ARG A 244 7.12 8.14 8.05
N GLN A 245 6.22 7.36 7.47
CA GLN A 245 4.82 7.30 7.87
C GLN A 245 4.62 6.25 8.96
N GLU A 246 3.59 6.45 9.79
CA GLU A 246 3.28 5.50 10.85
C GLU A 246 2.82 4.15 10.26
N GLY A 247 3.39 3.06 10.75
CA GLY A 247 3.03 1.69 10.38
C GLY A 247 1.70 1.21 10.97
N THR A 248 0.70 2.09 11.08
CA THR A 248 -0.63 1.71 11.59
C THR A 248 -1.31 0.74 10.62
N PRO A 249 -2.18 -0.16 11.10
CA PRO A 249 -2.91 -1.08 10.21
C PRO A 249 -3.73 -0.37 9.13
N ALA A 250 -4.26 0.83 9.44
CA ALA A 250 -5.01 1.64 8.49
C ALA A 250 -4.12 2.18 7.36
N ASN A 251 -2.93 2.71 7.69
CA ASN A 251 -1.99 3.20 6.68
C ASN A 251 -1.47 2.05 5.81
N LEU A 252 -1.14 0.91 6.43
CA LEU A 252 -0.71 -0.28 5.70
C LEU A 252 -1.79 -0.76 4.72
N ALA A 253 -3.05 -0.81 5.14
CA ALA A 253 -4.15 -1.21 4.26
C ALA A 253 -4.28 -0.27 3.04
N ARG A 254 -4.18 1.04 3.25
CA ARG A 254 -4.23 2.04 2.17
C ARG A 254 -3.07 1.87 1.20
N VAL A 255 -1.82 1.87 1.69
CA VAL A 255 -0.63 1.72 0.84
C VAL A 255 -0.60 0.37 0.15
N LYS A 256 -1.09 -0.71 0.80
CA LYS A 256 -1.21 -2.03 0.19
C LYS A 256 -2.14 -2.01 -1.02
N THR A 257 -3.26 -1.31 -0.97
CA THR A 257 -4.18 -1.18 -2.11
C THR A 257 -3.49 -0.51 -3.30
N GLU A 258 -2.80 0.61 -3.08
CA GLU A 258 -2.07 1.32 -4.14
C GLU A 258 -0.90 0.50 -4.70
N ALA A 259 -0.17 -0.20 -3.82
CA ALA A 259 0.90 -1.10 -4.20
C ALA A 259 0.39 -2.31 -5.01
N ALA A 260 -0.80 -2.82 -4.70
CA ALA A 260 -1.46 -3.90 -5.43
C ALA A 260 -1.91 -3.45 -6.83
N GLU A 261 -2.51 -2.26 -6.95
CA GLU A 261 -2.91 -1.71 -8.26
C GLU A 261 -1.68 -1.42 -9.12
N THR A 262 -0.61 -0.86 -8.54
CA THR A 262 0.65 -0.63 -9.25
C THR A 262 1.24 -1.94 -9.76
N PHE A 263 1.28 -2.97 -8.91
CA PHE A 263 1.72 -4.31 -9.29
C PHE A 263 0.84 -4.87 -10.42
N ALA A 264 -0.48 -4.78 -10.29
CA ALA A 264 -1.43 -5.21 -11.32
C ALA A 264 -1.19 -4.51 -12.66
N SER A 265 -0.99 -3.18 -12.65
CA SER A 265 -0.71 -2.41 -13.86
C SER A 265 0.55 -2.92 -14.57
N ILE A 266 1.62 -3.18 -13.84
CA ILE A 266 2.86 -3.74 -14.40
C ILE A 266 2.58 -5.11 -15.03
N ARG A 267 1.84 -5.99 -14.35
CA ARG A 267 1.51 -7.32 -14.90
C ARG A 267 0.66 -7.24 -16.16
N ARG A 268 -0.30 -6.31 -16.23
CA ARG A 268 -1.12 -6.06 -17.44
C ARG A 268 -0.27 -5.49 -18.58
N GLU A 269 0.64 -4.57 -18.27
CA GLU A 269 1.59 -4.00 -19.24
C GLU A 269 2.57 -5.05 -19.78
N ALA A 270 3.03 -5.98 -18.93
CA ALA A 270 3.93 -7.07 -19.29
C ALA A 270 3.23 -8.26 -19.97
N ALA A 271 1.89 -8.32 -19.93
CA ALA A 271 1.14 -9.41 -20.57
C ALA A 271 1.41 -9.46 -22.08
N LYS A 272 1.54 -10.67 -22.64
CA LYS A 272 1.70 -10.86 -24.09
C LYS A 272 0.39 -10.62 -24.83
N SER A 273 0.45 -10.34 -26.14
CA SER A 273 -0.74 -10.37 -26.98
C SER A 273 -1.38 -11.77 -26.93
N GLY A 274 -2.71 -11.80 -26.89
CA GLY A 274 -3.51 -13.00 -26.72
C GLY A 274 -3.79 -13.36 -25.25
N TRP A 275 -3.13 -12.74 -24.26
CA TRP A 275 -3.40 -13.02 -22.85
C TRP A 275 -4.60 -12.25 -22.31
N TRP A 276 -5.29 -12.85 -21.32
CA TRP A 276 -6.39 -12.20 -20.62
C TRP A 276 -5.88 -11.32 -19.48
N VAL A 277 -6.37 -10.09 -19.47
CA VAL A 277 -6.12 -9.11 -18.40
C VAL A 277 -7.44 -8.49 -17.97
N GLN A 278 -7.59 -8.24 -16.68
CA GLN A 278 -8.74 -7.53 -16.14
C GLN A 278 -8.39 -6.05 -16.01
N ARG A 279 -9.20 -5.20 -16.64
CA ARG A 279 -9.09 -3.74 -16.53
C ARG A 279 -9.44 -3.27 -15.12
N PRO A 280 -9.06 -2.04 -14.73
CA PRO A 280 -9.40 -1.49 -13.42
C PRO A 280 -10.91 -1.51 -13.11
N ASP A 281 -11.76 -1.35 -14.14
CA ASP A 281 -13.23 -1.45 -14.05
C ASP A 281 -13.75 -2.88 -13.79
N GLY A 282 -12.87 -3.88 -13.70
CA GLY A 282 -13.20 -5.28 -13.49
C GLY A 282 -13.56 -6.03 -14.77
N ALA A 283 -13.61 -5.37 -15.93
CA ALA A 283 -13.91 -6.01 -17.19
C ALA A 283 -12.68 -6.75 -17.74
N TRP A 284 -12.90 -7.95 -18.25
CA TRP A 284 -11.84 -8.75 -18.85
C TRP A 284 -11.66 -8.44 -20.32
N THR A 285 -10.42 -8.21 -20.74
CA THR A 285 -10.03 -7.98 -22.13
C THR A 285 -8.88 -8.90 -22.52
N ARG A 286 -8.85 -9.28 -23.81
CA ARG A 286 -7.70 -9.98 -24.38
C ARG A 286 -6.77 -8.93 -24.99
N LYS A 287 -5.50 -8.98 -24.63
CA LYS A 287 -4.47 -8.05 -25.14
C LYS A 287 -4.07 -8.40 -26.57
#